data_AF-A0AAW8VAE9-F1
#
_entry.id   AF-A0AAW8VAE9-F1
#
_cell.length_a   1.000
_cell.length_b   1.000
_cell.length_c   1.000
_cell.angle_alpha   90.00
_cell.angle_beta   90.00
_cell.angle_gamma   90.00
#
_symmetry.space_group_name_H-M   'P 1'
#
loop_
_entity.id
_entity.type
_entity.pdbx_description
1 polymer ?
#
loop_
_entity_poly.entity_id
_entity_poly.type
_entity_poly.pdbx_seq_one_letter_code
_entity_poly.pdbx_strand_id
1 'polypeptide(L)' 'MARVRKKGDKTLSYSIEPHPKGLGFVVIERIGKNQENKTGWQRNFSSKDLCETAIKQRQKSREQFLNASCKPARQFYI' A
#
# COMPACT_ATOMS: atom_id res chain seq x y z
N MET A 1 -23.30 20.76 8.26
CA MET A 1 -21.98 20.99 7.64
C MET A 1 -21.22 19.66 7.56
N ALA A 2 -21.18 19.02 6.39
CA ALA A 2 -20.45 17.76 6.21
C ALA A 2 -18.93 18.06 6.23
N ARG A 3 -18.21 17.52 7.22
CA ARG A 3 -16.74 17.62 7.28
C ARG A 3 -16.16 16.82 6.11
N VAL A 4 -15.79 17.51 5.04
CA VAL A 4 -14.94 16.95 3.98
C VAL A 4 -13.62 16.55 4.64
N ARG A 5 -13.42 15.24 4.83
CA ARG A 5 -12.13 14.70 5.26
C ARG A 5 -11.10 15.14 4.22
N LYS A 6 -10.22 16.08 4.57
CA LYS A 6 -9.02 16.34 3.76
C LYS A 6 -8.34 14.99 3.55
N LYS A 7 -8.26 14.53 2.30
CA LYS A 7 -7.39 13.42 1.90
C LYS A 7 -5.98 13.89 2.25
N GLY A 8 -5.52 13.65 3.47
CA GLY A 8 -4.11 13.82 3.77
C GLY A 8 -3.38 12.87 2.84
N ASP A 9 -2.50 13.37 1.96
CA ASP A 9 -1.64 12.49 1.16
C ASP A 9 -0.84 11.63 2.12
N LYS A 10 -1.33 10.43 2.42
CA LYS A 10 -0.54 9.46 3.16
C LYS A 10 0.45 8.94 2.13
N THR A 11 1.71 9.34 2.28
CA THR A 11 2.78 8.79 1.45
C THR A 11 2.93 7.32 1.83
N LEU A 12 3.06 6.46 0.81
CA LEU A 12 3.41 5.07 1.04
C LEU A 12 4.84 4.83 0.64
N SER A 13 5.56 4.18 1.53
CA SER A 13 6.90 3.68 1.31
C SER A 13 6.92 2.18 1.55
N TYR A 14 7.77 1.49 0.80
CA TYR A 14 8.04 0.07 0.97
C TYR A 14 9.50 -0.09 1.38
N SER A 15 9.78 -0.89 2.41
CA SER A 15 11.12 -1.31 2.76
C SER A 15 11.25 -2.82 2.65
N ILE A 16 12.43 -3.29 2.25
CA ILE A 16 12.82 -4.70 2.29
C ILE A 16 13.89 -4.82 3.36
N GLU A 17 13.62 -5.60 4.39
CA GLU A 17 14.51 -5.79 5.53
C GLU A 17 14.85 -7.27 5.64
N PRO A 18 16.09 -7.65 6.03
CA PRO A 18 16.41 -9.04 6.29
C PRO A 18 15.58 -9.57 7.46
N HIS A 19 15.11 -10.81 7.36
CA HIS A 19 14.33 -11.42 8.44
C HIS A 19 15.23 -11.59 9.68
N PRO A 20 14.81 -11.17 10.89
CA PRO A 20 15.66 -11.19 12.09
C PRO A 20 16.13 -12.60 12.49
N LYS A 21 15.39 -13.63 12.07
CA LYS A 21 15.73 -15.05 12.26
C LYS A 21 16.47 -15.71 11.07
N GLY A 22 16.93 -14.94 10.09
CA GLY A 22 17.61 -15.47 8.90
C GLY A 22 16.71 -16.22 7.91
N LEU A 23 15.39 -16.04 7.98
CA LEU A 23 14.40 -16.73 7.13
C LEU A 23 14.14 -16.02 5.78
N GLY A 24 15.14 -15.34 5.25
CA GLY A 24 15.03 -14.53 4.02
C GLY A 24 14.78 -13.05 4.30
N PHE A 25 13.75 -12.48 3.68
CA PHE A 25 13.48 -11.06 3.60
C PHE A 25 12.03 -10.73 3.93
N VAL A 26 11.82 -9.62 4.63
CA VAL A 26 10.51 -9.09 4.99
C VAL A 26 10.27 -7.81 4.21
N VAL A 27 9.13 -7.75 3.51
CA VAL A 27 8.62 -6.51 2.92
C VAL A 27 7.72 -5.85 3.93
N ILE A 28 7.91 -4.55 4.14
CA ILE A 28 7.10 -3.72 5.04
C ILE A 28 6.58 -2.51 4.25
N GLU A 29 5.25 -2.40 4.14
CA GLU A 29 4.52 -1.23 3.64
C GLU A 29 4.26 -0.29 4.82
N ARG A 30 4.77 0.93 4.74
CA ARG A 30 4.58 1.98 5.75
C ARG A 30 3.62 3.05 5.20
N ILE A 31 2.66 3.45 6.02
CA ILE A 31 1.63 4.45 5.69
C ILE A 31 1.80 5.63 6.64
N GLY A 32 2.26 6.78 6.16
CA GLY A 32 2.47 7.94 7.03
C GLY A 32 2.96 9.19 6.31
N LYS A 33 2.83 10.34 6.99
CA LYS A 33 3.32 11.65 6.51
C LYS A 33 4.40 12.25 7.43
N ASN A 34 4.62 11.69 8.62
CA ASN A 34 5.67 12.05 9.60
C ASN A 34 5.70 11.01 10.73
N GLN A 35 6.89 10.84 11.35
CA GLN A 35 7.34 10.03 12.52
C GLN A 35 6.57 8.77 12.98
N GLU A 36 5.25 8.73 12.92
CA GLU A 36 4.42 7.53 13.09
C GLU A 36 4.26 6.81 11.74
N ASN A 37 5.32 6.14 11.30
CA ASN A 37 5.24 5.18 10.19
C ASN A 37 4.41 3.97 10.64
N LYS A 38 3.10 4.00 10.39
CA LYS A 38 2.25 2.84 10.67
C LYS A 38 2.50 1.75 9.64
N THR A 39 2.74 0.53 10.10
CA THR A 39 2.83 -0.64 9.23
C THR A 39 1.45 -0.95 8.66
N GLY A 40 1.28 -0.77 7.35
CA GLY A 40 0.04 -1.07 6.65
C GLY A 40 -0.05 -2.51 6.17
N TRP A 41 1.07 -3.06 5.72
CA TRP A 41 1.16 -4.42 5.19
C TRP A 41 2.57 -4.95 5.40
N GLN A 42 2.70 -6.23 5.76
CA GLN A 42 3.98 -6.88 5.96
C GLN A 42 3.91 -8.32 5.46
N ARG A 43 4.96 -8.79 4.77
CA ARG A 43 5.02 -10.17 4.28
C ARG A 43 6.45 -10.69 4.20
N ASN A 44 6.64 -11.97 4.55
CA ASN A 44 7.92 -12.66 4.48
C ASN A 44 8.09 -13.35 3.12
N PHE A 45 9.31 -13.34 2.60
CA PHE A 45 9.72 -14.01 1.37
C PHE A 45 11.13 -14.58 1.50
N SER A 46 11.38 -15.69 0.81
CA SER A 46 12.68 -16.36 0.84
C SER A 46 13.76 -15.61 0.04
N SER A 47 13.37 -14.76 -0.90
CA SER A 47 14.29 -14.11 -1.87
C SER A 47 13.94 -12.65 -2.11
N LYS A 48 14.95 -11.85 -2.47
CA LYS A 48 14.79 -10.42 -2.76
C LYS A 48 13.95 -10.17 -4.03
N ASP A 49 14.11 -10.96 -5.08
CA ASP A 49 13.30 -10.86 -6.31
C ASP A 49 11.78 -11.03 -6.04
N LEU A 50 11.44 -11.95 -5.13
CA LEU A 50 10.05 -12.17 -4.73
C LEU A 50 9.49 -10.98 -3.94
N CYS A 51 10.33 -10.33 -3.14
CA CYS A 51 9.97 -9.09 -2.43
C CYS A 51 9.63 -7.97 -3.43
N GLU A 52 10.50 -7.73 -4.41
CA GLU A 52 10.30 -6.68 -5.41
C GLU A 52 9.07 -6.94 -6.28
N THR A 53 8.86 -8.19 -6.68
CA THR A 53 7.67 -8.61 -7.42
C THR A 53 6.40 -8.37 -6.63
N ALA A 54 6.40 -8.70 -5.33
CA ALA A 54 5.26 -8.49 -4.46
C ALA A 54 4.95 -6.99 -4.26
N ILE A 55 5.98 -6.14 -4.14
CA ILE A 55 5.82 -4.68 -4.06
C ILE A 55 5.16 -4.15 -5.33
N LYS A 56 5.65 -4.55 -6.52
CA LYS A 56 5.08 -4.15 -7.81
C LYS A 56 3.61 -4.56 -7.95
N GLN A 57 3.28 -5.81 -7.60
CA GLN A 57 1.90 -6.30 -7.61
C GLN A 57 1.00 -5.51 -6.66
N ARG A 58 1.50 -5.19 -5.46
CA ARG A 58 0.77 -4.40 -4.45
C ARG A 58 0.48 -2.98 -4.94
N GLN A 59 1.47 -2.32 -5.55
CA GLN A 59 1.30 -0.99 -6.17
C GLN A 59 0.23 -1.04 -7.26
N LYS A 60 0.33 -1.97 -8.20
CA LYS A 60 -0.64 -2.14 -9.31
C LYS A 60 -2.06 -2.40 -8.80
N SER A 61 -2.23 -3.29 -7.83
CA SER A 61 -3.54 -3.59 -7.25
C SER A 61 -4.17 -2.36 -6.58
N ARG A 62 -3.36 -1.53 -5.92
CA ARG A 62 -3.83 -0.29 -5.28
C ARG A 62 -4.20 0.78 -6.30
N GLU A 63 -3.42 0.95 -7.35
CA GLU A 63 -3.77 1.85 -8.46
C GLU A 63 -5.09 1.43 -9.10
N GLN A 64 -5.27 0.13 -9.36
CA GLN A 64 -6.53 -0.41 -9.87
C GLN A 64 -7.70 -0.15 -8.92
N PHE A 65 -7.51 -0.35 -7.61
CA PHE A 65 -8.53 -0.08 -6.61
C PHE A 65 -8.91 1.41 -6.54
N LEU A 66 -7.92 2.31 -6.61
CA LEU A 66 -8.16 3.75 -6.64
C LEU A 66 -8.89 4.16 -7.92
N ASN A 67 -8.46 3.66 -9.07
CA ASN A 67 -9.10 3.92 -10.36
C ASN A 67 -10.53 3.36 -10.42
N ALA A 68 -10.78 2.19 -9.82
CA ALA A 68 -12.12 1.61 -9.73
C ALA A 68 -13.03 2.40 -8.77
N SER A 69 -12.49 2.86 -7.63
CA SER A 69 -13.24 3.66 -6.65
C SER A 69 -13.58 5.07 -7.15
N CYS A 70 -12.83 5.59 -8.13
CA CYS A 70 -13.09 6.88 -8.76
C CYS A 70 -14.05 6.81 -9.96
N LYS A 71 -14.61 5.64 -10.31
CA LYS A 71 -15.66 5.58 -11.33
C LYS A 71 -16.93 6.25 -10.79
N PRO A 72 -17.54 7.22 -11.49
CA PRO A 72 -18.81 7.80 -11.06
C PRO A 72 -19.85 6.68 -10.95
N ALA A 73 -20.64 6.71 -9.87
CA ALA A 73 -21.80 5.84 -9.74
C ALA A 73 -22.65 5.99 -11.01
N ARG A 74 -23.04 4.88 -11.64
CA ARG A 74 -23.91 4.85 -12.82
C ARG A 74 -25.10 5.79 -12.54
N GLN A 75 -25.12 6.91 -13.25
CA GLN A 75 -26.26 7.82 -13.24
C GLN A 75 -27.37 7.09 -14.00
N PHE A 76 -28.29 6.46 -13.26
CA PHE A 76 -29.51 5.94 -13.84
C PHE A 76 -30.32 7.16 -14.28
N TYR A 77 -30.34 7.41 -15.59
CA TYR A 77 -31.31 8.32 -16.18
C TYR A 77 -32.68 7.62 -16.08
N ILE A 78 -33.55 8.21 -15.26
CA ILE A 78 -34.99 7.91 -15.20
C ILE A 78 -35.70 8.89 -16.14
#